data_AF-A0A0C3D0V9-F1
#
_entry.id   AF-A0A0C3D0V9-F1
#
_cell.length_a   1.000
_cell.length_b   1.000
_cell.length_c   1.000
_cell.angle_alpha   90.00
_cell.angle_beta   90.00
_cell.angle_gamma   90.00
#
_symmetry.space_group_name_H-M   'P 1'
#
loop_
_entity.id
_entity.type
_entity.pdbx_description
1 polymer ?
#
loop_
_entity_poly.entity_id
_entity_poly.type
_entity_poly.pdbx_seq_one_letter_code
_entity_poly.pdbx_strand_id
1 'polypeptide(L)'
;MTAFSAGLMAATTRGEGTWGSFEDGFVEEQVITPSDVFELTRRVFTGGVDFGPDGTEILGPSDFVGEPTSEIDAAWDAIIGGESHYFSISEEEAIKLWGTDSDKYRDRIRGGWTGTLDLFHCLHCLNQLRKALRRDIYPEEEYRGMVHQLHCIDHLRQVIQCQATSVISPSEWHDHRGQYINPKQLHTCRNFEKLHQFSIARYNGSIAVPRTLRVPLHHKVQPPKS
;
A
#
# COMPACT_ATOMS: atom_id res chain seq x y z
N MET A 1 35.67 -47.36 -22.14
CA MET A 1 35.51 -45.94 -22.50
C MET A 1 34.14 -45.51 -22.02
N THR A 2 34.05 -44.84 -20.88
CA THR A 2 32.81 -44.29 -20.33
C THR A 2 33.13 -42.89 -19.84
N ALA A 3 32.80 -41.91 -20.67
CA ALA A 3 32.98 -40.49 -20.37
C ALA A 3 31.80 -40.03 -19.49
N PHE A 4 32.10 -39.60 -18.27
CA PHE A 4 31.19 -38.82 -17.45
C PHE A 4 31.25 -37.36 -17.92
N SER A 5 30.21 -36.91 -18.63
CA SER A 5 30.02 -35.48 -18.88
C SER A 5 29.34 -34.86 -17.67
N ALA A 6 30.13 -34.16 -16.85
CA ALA A 6 29.62 -33.25 -15.83
C ALA A 6 28.95 -32.06 -16.53
N GLY A 7 27.63 -31.99 -16.45
CA GLY A 7 26.87 -30.83 -16.91
C GLY A 7 27.14 -29.64 -16.00
N LEU A 8 27.82 -28.63 -16.52
CA LEU A 8 27.97 -27.33 -15.88
C LEU A 8 26.58 -26.68 -15.81
N MET A 9 25.99 -26.59 -14.62
CA MET A 9 24.83 -25.73 -14.38
C MET A 9 25.30 -24.28 -14.53
N ALA A 10 25.11 -23.71 -15.72
CA ALA A 10 25.27 -22.28 -15.91
C ALA A 10 24.20 -21.58 -15.06
N ALA A 11 24.62 -21.02 -13.92
CA ALA A 11 23.81 -20.06 -13.19
C ALA A 11 23.64 -18.85 -14.11
N THR A 12 22.49 -18.77 -14.77
CA THR A 12 22.10 -17.56 -15.49
C THR A 12 21.87 -16.48 -14.44
N THR A 13 22.82 -15.57 -14.29
CA THR A 13 22.57 -14.27 -13.68
C THR A 13 21.49 -13.61 -14.54
N ARG A 14 20.23 -13.61 -14.07
CA ARG A 14 19.18 -12.79 -14.67
C ARG A 14 19.65 -11.35 -14.55
N GLY A 15 20.04 -10.74 -15.66
CA GLY A 15 20.31 -9.31 -15.70
C GLY A 15 19.06 -8.56 -15.26
N GLU A 16 19.26 -7.49 -14.49
CA GLU A 16 18.20 -6.57 -14.08
C GLU A 16 17.41 -6.16 -15.33
N GLY A 17 16.14 -6.57 -15.38
CA GLY A 17 15.27 -6.26 -16.50
C GLY A 17 15.03 -4.75 -16.59
N THR A 18 14.62 -4.27 -17.77
CA THR A 18 14.33 -2.85 -18.04
C THR A 18 13.33 -2.19 -17.10
N TRP A 19 12.59 -2.98 -16.32
CA TRP A 19 11.51 -2.54 -15.43
C TRP A 19 11.82 -2.76 -13.94
N GLY A 20 12.93 -3.43 -13.60
CA GLY A 20 13.15 -3.96 -12.25
C GLY A 20 12.37 -5.26 -12.00
N SER A 21 12.18 -5.61 -10.73
CA SER A 21 11.56 -6.88 -10.30
C SER A 21 10.75 -6.72 -9.01
N PHE A 22 9.95 -7.73 -8.67
CA PHE A 22 9.21 -7.72 -7.41
C PHE A 22 10.16 -7.83 -6.20
N GLU A 23 11.25 -8.59 -6.34
CA GLU A 23 12.28 -8.81 -5.32
C GLU A 23 13.26 -7.64 -5.13
N ASP A 24 13.56 -6.86 -6.17
CA ASP A 24 14.59 -5.81 -6.12
C ASP A 24 14.01 -4.38 -6.27
N GLY A 25 12.70 -4.28 -6.53
CA GLY A 25 12.01 -3.02 -6.78
C GLY A 25 11.82 -2.72 -8.26
N PHE A 26 10.72 -2.07 -8.62
CA PHE A 26 10.52 -1.50 -9.95
C PHE A 26 11.22 -0.13 -10.07
N VAL A 27 11.50 0.30 -11.31
CA VAL A 27 12.34 1.49 -11.60
C VAL A 27 11.85 2.76 -10.90
N GLU A 28 10.54 2.98 -10.83
CA GLU A 28 9.92 4.12 -10.17
C GLU A 28 9.99 4.04 -8.64
N GLU A 29 10.03 2.83 -8.09
CA GLU A 29 10.11 2.61 -6.65
C GLU A 29 11.54 2.84 -6.14
N GLN A 30 12.52 2.40 -6.94
CA GLN A 30 13.96 2.52 -6.63
C GLN A 30 14.47 3.97 -6.61
N VAL A 31 13.67 4.94 -7.10
CA VAL A 31 14.01 6.37 -6.97
C VAL A 31 14.14 6.79 -5.50
N ILE A 32 13.31 6.20 -4.63
CA ILE A 32 13.23 6.57 -3.22
C ILE A 32 13.53 5.38 -2.31
N THR A 33 13.10 4.18 -2.69
CA THR A 33 13.15 3.00 -1.83
C THR A 33 14.34 2.12 -2.22
N PRO A 34 15.35 1.98 -1.35
CA PRO A 34 16.49 1.11 -1.63
C PRO A 34 16.08 -0.36 -1.79
N SER A 35 16.80 -1.11 -2.63
CA SER A 35 16.43 -2.50 -2.97
C SER A 35 16.42 -3.45 -1.78
N ASP A 36 17.24 -3.21 -0.75
CA ASP A 36 17.28 -4.02 0.47
C ASP A 36 16.01 -3.89 1.33
N VAL A 37 15.15 -2.90 1.06
CA VAL A 37 13.84 -2.76 1.69
C VAL A 37 12.81 -3.74 1.09
N PHE A 38 12.98 -4.18 -0.16
CA PHE A 38 12.05 -5.10 -0.85
C PHE A 38 12.22 -6.57 -0.47
N GLU A 39 12.52 -6.84 0.80
CA GLU A 39 12.65 -8.19 1.35
C GLU A 39 11.38 -9.01 1.07
N LEU A 40 11.54 -10.25 0.58
CA LEU A 40 10.41 -11.15 0.34
C LEU A 40 10.14 -12.08 1.52
N THR A 41 8.85 -12.30 1.78
CA THR A 41 8.34 -13.22 2.78
C THR A 41 7.26 -14.11 2.17
N ARG A 42 7.02 -15.27 2.78
CA ARG A 42 5.89 -16.12 2.42
C ARG A 42 4.91 -16.17 3.57
N ARG A 43 3.62 -16.04 3.25
CA ARG A 43 2.54 -16.08 4.22
C ARG A 43 1.27 -16.64 3.60
N VAL A 44 0.54 -17.42 4.38
CA VAL A 44 -0.80 -17.86 4.01
C VAL A 44 -1.78 -16.76 4.41
N PHE A 45 -2.63 -16.34 3.49
CA PHE A 45 -3.66 -15.36 3.82
C PHE A 45 -4.68 -15.96 4.78
N THR A 46 -5.09 -15.19 5.78
CA THR A 46 -6.09 -15.59 6.77
C THR A 46 -7.47 -14.99 6.50
N GLY A 47 -7.53 -13.95 5.65
CA GLY A 47 -8.76 -13.31 5.23
C GLY A 47 -9.58 -14.21 4.32
N GLY A 48 -10.70 -14.69 4.81
CA GLY A 48 -11.66 -15.53 4.10
C GLY A 48 -12.91 -15.73 4.97
N VAL A 49 -13.96 -16.25 4.35
CA VAL A 49 -15.19 -16.61 5.05
C VAL A 49 -15.13 -18.09 5.38
N ASP A 50 -15.31 -18.41 6.67
CA ASP A 50 -15.49 -19.77 7.14
C ASP A 50 -16.98 -20.09 7.24
N PHE A 51 -17.33 -21.37 7.35
CA PHE A 51 -18.71 -21.81 7.44
C PHE A 51 -18.93 -22.72 8.63
N GLY A 52 -20.02 -22.46 9.37
CA GLY A 52 -20.49 -23.35 10.44
C GLY A 52 -21.12 -24.63 9.88
N PRO A 53 -21.41 -25.64 10.72
CA PRO A 53 -21.99 -26.91 10.28
C PRO A 53 -23.32 -26.79 9.54
N ASP A 54 -24.04 -25.69 9.74
CA ASP A 54 -25.32 -25.37 9.08
C ASP A 54 -25.15 -24.46 7.84
N GLY A 55 -23.92 -24.08 7.50
CA GLY A 55 -23.60 -23.16 6.42
C GLY A 55 -23.68 -21.68 6.81
N THR A 56 -23.83 -21.32 8.08
CA THR A 56 -23.74 -19.91 8.50
C THR A 56 -22.35 -19.35 8.21
N GLU A 57 -22.26 -18.14 7.66
CA GLU A 57 -20.98 -17.47 7.41
C GLU A 57 -20.35 -17.03 8.72
N ILE A 58 -19.06 -17.33 8.85
CA ILE A 58 -18.25 -16.99 10.00
C ILE A 58 -17.07 -16.16 9.48
N LEU A 59 -16.97 -14.93 9.99
CA LEU A 59 -15.79 -14.12 9.78
C LEU A 59 -14.62 -14.75 10.55
N GLY A 60 -13.53 -15.08 9.84
CA GLY A 60 -12.32 -15.57 10.49
C GLY A 60 -11.75 -14.54 11.48
N PRO A 61 -11.00 -14.98 12.51
CA PRO A 61 -10.37 -14.07 13.47
C PRO A 61 -9.49 -13.02 12.78
N SER A 62 -9.68 -11.74 13.14
CA SER A 62 -8.92 -10.63 12.58
C SER A 62 -8.90 -9.44 13.54
N ASP A 63 -7.75 -8.79 13.66
CA ASP A 63 -7.59 -7.55 14.44
C ASP A 63 -8.09 -6.31 13.65
N PHE A 64 -8.47 -6.48 12.38
CA PHE A 64 -8.74 -5.37 11.47
C PHE A 64 -10.21 -5.26 11.03
N VAL A 65 -11.04 -6.27 11.28
CA VAL A 65 -12.44 -6.32 10.84
C VAL A 65 -13.34 -6.97 11.89
N GLY A 66 -14.60 -6.56 11.92
CA GLY A 66 -15.60 -7.01 12.90
C GLY A 66 -16.52 -5.86 13.31
N GLU A 67 -17.23 -6.06 14.43
CA GLU A 67 -17.94 -4.95 15.06
C GLU A 67 -16.96 -3.84 15.47
N PRO A 68 -17.24 -2.56 15.18
CA PRO A 68 -16.35 -1.46 15.51
C PRO A 68 -15.94 -1.42 16.98
N THR A 69 -14.63 -1.34 17.22
CA THR A 69 -14.00 -1.24 18.55
C THR A 69 -12.78 -0.33 18.48
N SER A 70 -12.36 0.20 19.63
CA SER A 70 -11.13 0.99 19.74
C SER A 70 -9.89 0.19 19.34
N GLU A 71 -9.88 -1.11 19.61
CA GLU A 71 -8.78 -2.01 19.29
C GLU A 71 -8.61 -2.17 17.77
N ILE A 72 -9.71 -2.31 17.03
CA ILE A 72 -9.68 -2.35 15.57
C ILE A 72 -9.19 -1.02 15.00
N ASP A 73 -9.68 0.11 15.52
CA ASP A 73 -9.22 1.42 15.07
C ASP A 73 -7.71 1.61 15.32
N ALA A 74 -7.23 1.21 16.50
CA ALA A 74 -5.80 1.23 16.83
C ALA A 74 -4.96 0.30 15.94
N ALA A 75 -5.48 -0.89 15.59
CA ALA A 75 -4.80 -1.81 14.68
C ALA A 75 -4.63 -1.21 13.28
N TRP A 76 -5.67 -0.55 12.75
CA TRP A 76 -5.57 0.19 11.48
C TRP A 76 -4.60 1.35 11.55
N ASP A 77 -4.65 2.16 12.60
CA ASP A 77 -3.75 3.30 12.78
C ASP A 77 -2.28 2.84 12.88
N ALA A 78 -2.03 1.70 13.53
CA ALA A 78 -0.71 1.12 13.66
C ALA A 78 -0.08 0.70 12.32
N ILE A 79 -0.86 0.15 11.38
CA ILE A 79 -0.34 -0.26 10.07
C ILE A 79 -0.37 0.87 9.03
N ILE A 80 -1.23 1.88 9.20
CA ILE A 80 -1.21 3.06 8.34
C ILE A 80 -0.06 3.98 8.74
N GLY A 81 0.27 4.07 10.03
CA GLY A 81 1.39 4.87 10.53
C GLY A 81 1.03 6.30 10.93
N GLY A 82 -0.25 6.69 10.98
CA GLY A 82 -0.67 8.01 11.47
C GLY A 82 -0.13 9.18 10.64
N GLU A 83 0.82 9.97 11.16
CA GLU A 83 1.55 10.96 10.34
C GLU A 83 2.82 10.40 9.70
N SER A 84 3.35 9.29 10.23
CA SER A 84 4.65 8.75 9.86
C SER A 84 4.70 8.12 8.47
N HIS A 85 3.54 7.89 7.83
CA HIS A 85 3.51 7.46 6.43
C HIS A 85 3.67 8.60 5.43
N TYR A 86 3.70 9.86 5.87
CA TYR A 86 3.99 11.01 5.01
C TYR A 86 5.38 11.57 5.28
N PHE A 87 6.30 11.45 4.34
CA PHE A 87 7.67 11.92 4.50
C PHE A 87 8.06 12.99 3.48
N SER A 88 9.13 13.74 3.77
CA SER A 88 9.65 14.75 2.86
C SER A 88 10.32 14.08 1.66
N ILE A 89 10.12 14.66 0.48
CA ILE A 89 10.77 14.26 -0.77
C ILE A 89 11.75 15.38 -1.14
N SER A 90 12.99 15.01 -1.48
CA SER A 90 14.00 15.97 -1.92
C SER A 90 13.67 16.51 -3.31
N GLU A 91 14.23 17.65 -3.69
CA GLU A 91 14.04 18.20 -5.04
C GLU A 91 14.57 17.23 -6.12
N GLU A 92 15.70 16.56 -5.85
CA GLU A 92 16.25 15.56 -6.77
C GLU A 92 15.31 14.36 -6.94
N GLU A 93 14.78 13.82 -5.84
CA GLU A 93 13.79 12.74 -5.86
C GLU A 93 12.51 13.18 -6.60
N ALA A 94 12.01 14.38 -6.34
CA ALA A 94 10.82 14.94 -6.97
C ALA A 94 10.99 15.12 -8.49
N ILE A 95 12.16 15.59 -8.93
CA ILE A 95 12.48 15.72 -10.36
C ILE A 95 12.59 14.34 -11.01
N LYS A 96 13.21 13.36 -10.34
CA LYS A 96 13.30 11.99 -10.86
C LYS A 96 11.92 11.33 -11.00
N LEU A 97 11.02 11.55 -10.05
CA LEU A 97 9.68 10.96 -10.06
C LEU A 97 8.70 11.65 -11.02
N TRP A 98 8.71 12.99 -11.05
CA TRP A 98 7.64 13.77 -11.68
C TRP A 98 8.14 14.69 -12.82
N GLY A 99 9.45 14.72 -13.07
CA GLY A 99 10.05 15.50 -14.14
C GLY A 99 9.67 16.99 -14.05
N THR A 100 9.22 17.53 -15.19
CA THR A 100 8.80 18.93 -15.32
C THR A 100 7.56 19.28 -14.52
N ASP A 101 6.76 18.28 -14.13
CA ASP A 101 5.54 18.50 -13.35
C ASP A 101 5.82 18.57 -11.84
N SER A 102 7.06 18.36 -11.39
CA SER A 102 7.42 18.34 -9.97
C SER A 102 6.92 19.58 -9.20
N ASP A 103 6.97 20.77 -9.80
CA ASP A 103 6.50 22.01 -9.16
C ASP A 103 4.99 22.01 -8.82
N LYS A 104 4.17 21.25 -9.55
CA LYS A 104 2.73 21.06 -9.27
C LYS A 104 2.51 20.39 -7.91
N TYR A 105 3.44 19.54 -7.50
CA TYR A 105 3.34 18.68 -6.32
C TYR A 105 4.03 19.28 -5.07
N ARG A 106 4.47 20.54 -5.12
CA ARG A 106 5.07 21.20 -3.95
C ARG A 106 4.07 21.31 -2.80
N ASP A 107 4.52 20.91 -1.62
CA ASP A 107 3.79 21.06 -0.37
C ASP A 107 3.87 22.52 0.11
N ARG A 108 2.75 23.22 -0.04
CA ARG A 108 2.64 24.65 0.32
C ARG A 108 2.46 24.89 1.82
N ILE A 109 2.11 23.85 2.58
CA ILE A 109 1.88 23.94 4.04
C ILE A 109 3.18 23.64 4.79
N ARG A 110 3.83 22.52 4.46
CA ARG A 110 5.04 22.05 5.15
C ARG A 110 6.32 22.53 4.47
N GLY A 111 6.29 22.90 3.18
CA GLY A 111 7.47 23.24 2.39
C GLY A 111 8.11 22.00 1.74
N GLY A 112 8.73 22.20 0.58
CA GLY A 112 9.29 21.13 -0.25
C GLY A 112 8.21 20.29 -0.92
N TRP A 113 8.35 18.97 -0.82
CA TRP A 113 7.40 17.98 -1.32
C TRP A 113 7.10 16.98 -0.21
N THR A 114 5.87 16.49 -0.19
CA THR A 114 5.44 15.43 0.73
C THR A 114 4.93 14.26 -0.10
N GLY A 115 5.45 13.07 0.19
CA GLY A 115 5.03 11.83 -0.44
C GLY A 115 4.65 10.79 0.60
N THR A 116 4.05 9.71 0.12
CA THR A 116 3.76 8.50 0.89
C THR A 116 3.98 7.31 -0.03
N LEU A 117 4.32 6.14 0.52
CA LEU A 117 4.25 4.91 -0.26
C LEU A 117 2.78 4.63 -0.56
N ASP A 118 2.46 4.30 -1.81
CA ASP A 118 1.08 4.09 -2.25
C ASP A 118 0.35 2.99 -1.47
N LEU A 119 1.10 2.04 -0.90
CA LEU A 119 0.57 1.01 -0.01
C LEU A 119 -0.16 1.61 1.22
N PHE A 120 0.33 2.71 1.79
CA PHE A 120 -0.33 3.36 2.93
C PHE A 120 -1.55 4.16 2.50
N HIS A 121 -1.53 4.72 1.28
CA HIS A 121 -2.73 5.33 0.71
C HIS A 121 -3.81 4.27 0.47
N CYS A 122 -3.45 3.09 -0.03
CA CYS A 122 -4.36 1.94 -0.15
C CYS A 122 -4.93 1.51 1.20
N LEU A 123 -4.10 1.36 2.23
CA LEU A 123 -4.58 1.01 3.58
C LEU A 123 -5.50 2.10 4.16
N HIS A 124 -5.19 3.37 3.94
CA HIS A 124 -6.06 4.49 4.31
C HIS A 124 -7.42 4.40 3.61
N CYS A 125 -7.43 4.24 2.28
CA CYS A 125 -8.65 4.08 1.48
C CYS A 125 -9.50 2.88 1.95
N LEU A 126 -8.85 1.75 2.22
CA LEU A 126 -9.54 0.55 2.68
C LEU A 126 -10.15 0.75 4.08
N ASN A 127 -9.45 1.42 4.99
CA ASN A 127 -9.98 1.77 6.30
C ASN A 127 -11.17 2.76 6.20
N GLN A 128 -11.10 3.73 5.28
CA GLN A 128 -12.21 4.65 5.01
C GLN A 128 -13.46 3.90 4.53
N LEU A 129 -13.29 2.91 3.64
CA LEU A 129 -14.39 2.06 3.19
C LEU A 129 -14.95 1.20 4.33
N ARG A 130 -14.09 0.61 5.18
CA ARG A 130 -14.51 -0.11 6.38
C ARG A 130 -15.39 0.76 7.27
N LYS A 131 -14.95 1.99 7.59
CA LYS A 131 -15.71 2.94 8.41
C LYS A 131 -17.03 3.35 7.75
N ALA A 132 -17.04 3.50 6.43
CA ALA A 132 -18.26 3.84 5.67
C ALA A 132 -19.35 2.75 5.72
N LEU A 133 -19.04 1.50 6.10
CA LEU A 133 -20.03 0.45 6.36
C LEU A 133 -20.81 0.67 7.66
N ARG A 134 -20.29 1.50 8.58
CA ARG A 134 -20.88 1.76 9.91
C ARG A 134 -21.01 3.26 10.16
N ARG A 135 -21.78 3.94 9.31
CA ARG A 135 -22.04 5.39 9.41
C ARG A 135 -22.79 5.80 10.68
N ASP A 136 -23.44 4.85 11.34
CA ASP A 136 -24.04 4.98 12.66
C ASP A 136 -22.99 5.21 13.77
N ILE A 137 -21.78 4.67 13.60
CA ILE A 137 -20.65 4.82 14.53
C ILE A 137 -19.60 5.81 14.01
N TYR A 138 -19.37 5.84 12.69
CA TYR A 138 -18.43 6.72 12.02
C TYR A 138 -19.17 7.67 11.08
N PRO A 139 -19.67 8.81 11.59
CA PRO A 139 -20.38 9.79 10.79
C PRO A 139 -19.54 10.27 9.60
N GLU A 140 -20.22 10.61 8.51
CA GLU A 140 -19.55 11.14 7.32
C GLU A 140 -18.91 12.50 7.61
N GLU A 141 -17.62 12.64 7.30
CA GLU A 141 -16.90 13.93 7.36
C GLU A 141 -17.06 14.70 6.03
N GLU A 142 -17.02 16.03 6.09
CA GLU A 142 -17.27 16.96 4.96
C GLU A 142 -16.48 16.59 3.68
N TYR A 143 -15.22 16.16 3.82
CA TYR A 143 -14.33 15.84 2.70
C TYR A 143 -14.13 14.34 2.46
N ARG A 144 -14.90 13.48 3.16
CA ARG A 144 -14.79 12.01 3.10
C ARG A 144 -16.11 11.29 2.79
N GLY A 145 -17.03 12.02 2.14
CA GLY A 145 -18.32 11.48 1.71
C GLY A 145 -18.25 10.57 0.47
N MET A 146 -19.40 10.34 -0.17
CA MET A 146 -19.55 9.34 -1.24
C MET A 146 -18.50 9.43 -2.35
N VAL A 147 -18.20 10.63 -2.85
CA VAL A 147 -17.17 10.83 -3.90
C VAL A 147 -15.79 10.35 -3.43
N HIS A 148 -15.48 10.53 -2.15
CA HIS A 148 -14.24 10.03 -1.56
C HIS A 148 -14.20 8.50 -1.57
N GLN A 149 -15.30 7.85 -1.20
CA GLN A 149 -15.42 6.39 -1.19
C GLN A 149 -15.30 5.80 -2.61
N LEU A 150 -15.89 6.47 -3.61
CA LEU A 150 -15.82 6.03 -5.00
C LEU A 150 -14.39 6.09 -5.55
N HIS A 151 -13.61 7.14 -5.24
CA HIS A 151 -12.20 7.14 -5.66
C HIS A 151 -11.38 6.10 -4.88
N CYS A 152 -11.70 5.85 -3.60
CA CYS A 152 -11.01 4.82 -2.83
C CYS A 152 -11.17 3.46 -3.50
N ILE A 153 -12.39 3.14 -3.94
CA ILE A 153 -12.70 1.92 -4.69
C ILE A 153 -11.91 1.88 -6.01
N ASP A 154 -11.89 2.98 -6.76
CA ASP A 154 -11.20 3.00 -8.05
C ASP A 154 -9.67 2.90 -7.91
N HIS A 155 -9.08 3.57 -6.91
CA HIS A 155 -7.65 3.47 -6.62
C HIS A 155 -7.25 2.05 -6.22
N LEU A 156 -7.98 1.43 -5.29
CA LEU A 156 -7.75 0.04 -4.88
C LEU A 156 -7.89 -0.94 -6.05
N ARG A 157 -8.87 -0.74 -6.93
CA ARG A 157 -9.02 -1.54 -8.16
C ARG A 157 -7.79 -1.42 -9.04
N GLN A 158 -7.29 -0.19 -9.28
CA GLN A 158 -6.10 0.03 -10.11
C GLN A 158 -4.87 -0.67 -9.53
N VAL A 159 -4.67 -0.59 -8.22
CA VAL A 159 -3.53 -1.25 -7.54
C VAL A 159 -3.64 -2.77 -7.61
N ILE A 160 -4.84 -3.34 -7.42
CA ILE A 160 -5.05 -4.79 -7.57
C ILE A 160 -4.73 -5.26 -9.00
N GLN A 161 -5.15 -4.50 -10.01
CA GLN A 161 -4.87 -4.82 -11.42
C GLN A 161 -3.40 -4.58 -11.82
N CYS A 162 -2.74 -3.61 -11.19
CA CYS A 162 -1.32 -3.35 -11.39
C CYS A 162 -0.46 -4.48 -10.81
N GLN A 163 -0.75 -4.91 -9.57
CA GLN A 163 0.00 -5.97 -8.90
C GLN A 163 -0.34 -7.38 -9.43
N ALA A 164 -1.56 -7.58 -9.94
CA ALA A 164 -2.00 -8.76 -10.70
C ALA A 164 -1.52 -10.12 -10.13
N THR A 165 -1.71 -10.37 -8.83
CA THR A 165 -1.35 -11.65 -8.21
C THR A 165 -1.96 -12.82 -8.98
N SER A 166 -1.14 -13.81 -9.32
CA SER A 166 -1.53 -14.99 -10.11
C SER A 166 -1.66 -16.27 -9.26
N VAL A 167 -1.60 -16.14 -7.92
CA VAL A 167 -1.86 -17.25 -7.00
C VAL A 167 -3.30 -17.74 -7.18
N ILE A 168 -3.45 -19.04 -7.42
CA ILE A 168 -4.74 -19.68 -7.65
C ILE A 168 -5.45 -19.90 -6.32
N SER A 169 -6.66 -19.35 -6.19
CA SER A 169 -7.58 -19.70 -5.11
C SER A 169 -8.38 -20.95 -5.53
N PRO A 170 -8.20 -22.10 -4.86
CA PRO A 170 -8.93 -23.30 -5.18
C PRO A 170 -10.41 -23.14 -4.84
N SER A 171 -11.20 -24.00 -5.45
CA SER A 171 -12.60 -24.13 -5.13
C SER A 171 -12.81 -25.32 -4.18
N GLU A 172 -13.64 -25.13 -3.15
CA GLU A 172 -13.88 -26.09 -2.07
C GLU A 172 -15.39 -26.34 -1.90
N TRP A 173 -15.76 -27.54 -1.46
CA TRP A 173 -17.15 -27.95 -1.25
C TRP A 173 -17.56 -27.81 0.23
N HIS A 174 -18.76 -27.30 0.48
CA HIS A 174 -19.41 -27.32 1.78
C HIS A 174 -20.86 -27.80 1.64
N ASP A 175 -21.30 -28.76 2.47
CA ASP A 175 -22.57 -29.48 2.29
C ASP A 175 -23.81 -28.58 2.23
N HIS A 176 -23.81 -27.46 2.95
CA HIS A 176 -24.92 -26.51 2.97
C HIS A 176 -24.74 -25.27 2.07
N ARG A 177 -23.57 -25.08 1.47
CA ARG A 177 -23.26 -23.90 0.63
C ARG A 177 -22.92 -24.26 -0.81
N GLY A 178 -22.61 -25.52 -1.07
CA GLY A 178 -22.06 -25.99 -2.31
C GLY A 178 -20.62 -25.53 -2.48
N GLN A 179 -20.27 -25.22 -3.73
CA GLN A 179 -18.92 -24.90 -4.14
C GLN A 179 -18.60 -23.41 -3.87
N TYR A 180 -17.48 -23.12 -3.18
CA TYR A 180 -17.00 -21.76 -2.91
C TYR A 180 -15.51 -21.60 -3.25
N ILE A 181 -15.00 -20.36 -3.27
CA ILE A 181 -13.58 -20.06 -3.50
C ILE A 181 -12.89 -19.85 -2.17
N ASN A 182 -11.77 -20.53 -1.95
CA ASN A 182 -10.98 -20.41 -0.73
C ASN A 182 -9.71 -19.56 -0.97
N PRO A 183 -9.70 -18.27 -0.60
CA PRO A 183 -8.58 -17.37 -0.84
C PRO A 183 -7.42 -17.56 0.14
N LYS A 184 -7.51 -18.48 1.12
CA LYS A 184 -6.50 -18.69 2.18
C LYS A 184 -5.29 -19.48 1.66
N GLN A 185 -4.62 -18.93 0.66
CA GLN A 185 -3.52 -19.58 -0.07
C GLN A 185 -2.16 -18.98 0.31
N LEU A 186 -1.08 -19.68 -0.05
CA LEU A 186 0.28 -19.22 0.15
C LEU A 186 0.63 -18.15 -0.88
N HIS A 187 1.01 -16.97 -0.41
CA HIS A 187 1.52 -15.87 -1.24
C HIS A 187 2.99 -15.61 -0.93
N THR A 188 3.74 -15.22 -1.97
CA THR A 188 5.01 -14.51 -1.79
C THR A 188 4.71 -13.02 -1.78
N CYS A 189 5.18 -12.31 -0.76
CA CYS A 189 4.87 -10.90 -0.53
C CYS A 189 6.15 -10.14 -0.21
N ARG A 190 6.18 -8.85 -0.54
CA ARG A 190 7.13 -7.92 0.09
C ARG A 190 6.85 -7.82 1.59
N ASN A 191 7.92 -7.74 2.37
CA ASN A 191 7.87 -7.63 3.81
C ASN A 191 7.29 -6.26 4.17
N PHE A 192 6.05 -6.27 4.65
CA PHE A 192 5.34 -5.06 5.02
C PHE A 192 6.09 -4.27 6.10
N GLU A 193 6.67 -4.97 7.09
CA GLU A 193 7.36 -4.33 8.20
C GLU A 193 8.60 -3.56 7.72
N LYS A 194 9.33 -4.09 6.72
CA LYS A 194 10.47 -3.37 6.13
C LYS A 194 10.06 -2.06 5.49
N LEU A 195 8.98 -2.06 4.71
CA LEU A 195 8.44 -0.85 4.08
C LEU A 195 7.88 0.12 5.12
N HIS A 196 7.25 -0.38 6.18
CA HIS A 196 6.78 0.41 7.31
C HIS A 196 7.91 1.11 8.06
N GLN A 197 8.95 0.37 8.44
CA GLN A 197 10.13 0.94 9.10
C GLN A 197 10.89 1.92 8.20
N PHE A 198 10.98 1.64 6.91
CA PHE A 198 11.54 2.59 5.95
C PHE A 198 10.76 3.92 5.96
N SER A 199 9.42 3.85 5.92
CA SER A 199 8.56 5.04 5.97
C SER A 199 8.77 5.86 7.24
N ILE A 200 8.82 5.21 8.41
CA ILE A 200 9.14 5.87 9.69
C ILE A 200 10.52 6.54 9.64
N ALA A 201 11.53 5.82 9.13
CA ALA A 201 12.89 6.34 9.05
C ALA A 201 13.00 7.57 8.13
N ARG A 202 12.16 7.65 7.09
CA ARG A 202 12.02 8.80 6.19
C ARG A 202 11.25 9.97 6.82
N TYR A 203 10.29 9.71 7.69
CA TYR A 203 9.50 10.75 8.35
C TYR A 203 10.33 11.54 9.37
N ASN A 204 10.97 10.87 10.32
CA ASN A 204 11.72 11.51 11.40
C ASN A 204 12.94 10.72 11.91
N GLY A 205 13.35 9.68 11.18
CA GLY A 205 14.50 8.85 11.54
C GLY A 205 15.80 9.24 10.85
N SER A 206 16.71 8.27 10.76
CA SER A 206 18.10 8.47 10.31
C SER A 206 18.26 8.88 8.85
N ILE A 207 17.25 8.67 8.02
CA ILE A 207 17.26 8.98 6.58
C ILE A 207 16.21 10.03 6.22
N ALA A 208 15.73 10.79 7.20
CA ALA A 208 14.79 11.88 6.97
C ALA A 208 15.41 12.97 6.10
N VAL A 209 14.65 13.45 5.12
CA VAL A 209 15.07 14.55 4.25
C VAL A 209 14.61 15.89 4.85
N PRO A 210 15.52 16.88 5.01
CA PRO A 210 15.14 18.22 5.44
C PRO A 210 14.16 18.88 4.47
N ARG A 211 13.16 19.57 5.01
CA ARG A 211 12.21 20.34 4.20
C ARG A 211 12.83 21.64 3.70
N THR A 212 12.46 22.03 2.48
CA THR A 212 12.84 23.33 1.92
C THR A 212 11.87 24.43 2.36
N LEU A 213 12.20 25.68 2.02
CA LEU A 213 11.33 26.83 2.29
C LEU A 213 9.94 26.64 1.66
N ARG A 214 8.92 27.17 2.35
CA ARG A 214 7.55 27.22 1.86
C ARG A 214 7.48 28.16 0.67
N VAL A 215 6.85 27.72 -0.41
CA VAL A 215 6.47 28.63 -1.50
C VAL A 215 5.30 29.48 -0.99
N PRO A 216 5.37 30.82 -1.06
CA PRO A 216 4.25 31.66 -0.64
C PRO A 216 2.97 31.26 -1.35
N LEU A 217 1.90 31.02 -0.59
CA LEU A 217 0.54 31.02 -1.15
C LEU A 217 0.35 32.42 -1.75
N HIS A 218 0.19 32.54 -3.07
CA HIS A 218 0.02 33.84 -3.72
C HIS A 218 -0.98 34.70 -2.95
N HIS A 219 -0.64 35.99 -2.83
CA HIS A 219 -1.41 36.98 -2.10
C HIS A 219 -2.89 36.90 -2.46
N LYS A 220 -3.76 37.03 -1.45
CA LYS A 220 -5.19 37.30 -1.66
C LYS A 220 -5.32 38.35 -2.75
N VAL A 221 -5.94 37.99 -3.87
CA VAL A 221 -6.41 38.96 -4.85
C VAL A 221 -7.37 39.86 -4.07
N GLN A 222 -6.94 41.09 -3.76
CA GLN A 222 -7.85 42.08 -3.20
C GLN A 222 -8.97 42.29 -4.23
N PRO A 223 -10.25 42.27 -3.82
CA PRO A 223 -11.32 42.62 -4.74
C PRO A 223 -11.06 44.05 -5.27
N PRO A 224 -11.47 44.34 -6.53
CA PRO A 224 -11.30 45.66 -7.09
C PRO A 224 -11.93 46.69 -6.15
N LYS A 225 -11.16 47.72 -5.79
CA LYS A 225 -11.68 48.86 -5.04
C LYS A 225 -12.80 49.48 -5.85
N SER A 226 -13.99 49.55 -5.24
CA SER A 226 -15.17 50.27 -5.73
C SER A 226 -14.87 51.74 -5.95
#